data_AF-A0A9E3RIF7-F1
#
_entry.id   AF-A0A9E3RIF7-F1
#
_cell.length_a   1.000
_cell.length_b   1.000
_cell.length_c   1.000
_cell.angle_alpha   90.00
_cell.angle_beta   90.00
_cell.angle_gamma   90.00
#
_symmetry.space_group_name_H-M   'P 1'
#
loop_
_entity.id
_entity.type
_entity.pdbx_description
1 polymer ?
#
loop_
_entity_poly.entity_id
_entity_poly.type
_entity_poly.pdbx_seq_one_letter_code
_entity_poly.pdbx_strand_id
1 'polypeptide(L)'
;MKKFALCLRQQWGILILSFTFSMSFATKSMADGWYDLGGGLDGWVYASTVWNGDLVVGGDFTYAGGVAANHVARWDGTSWHALGTGTDGSVWSLAVYNGKLFAGGFFLNAGGNNVSYVAKWTGSNWTDLDGGTDGPVVSMTVYDNKLIIGGYFTSSDFVADYIASWDGSNWASLGSGMGGSEGQVMALTVYNSELIAAGFFTTAGGVSANHIASWDGSSWSALGDGISWITYSLTVYDGDLIAGGLFGSAGGVEAHDVARWDGSAWDSLGSGCGGGLYGYVLALTVYNNKLVAGGIYTTAGGNQAANIAAWDGTSWAPLATYMGSGGTLEAVYTLTVADGDLVAGGIFTYVDGTGCGNVAGYHETVTTVGSNVPAGGLRIDNPYPNPFNDVTEIQFQLLKEEKIQITLQDMSGRLIQNIASGYFAAGNHSVTIDAGSLGSGNYLCKFQSESGAEVKKLLLIK
;
A
#
# COMPACT_ATOMS: atom_id res chain seq x y z
N MET A 1 83.54 9.48 -26.47
CA MET A 1 83.58 10.92 -26.82
C MET A 1 82.18 11.51 -26.68
N LYS A 2 82.04 12.56 -25.83
CA LYS A 2 80.89 13.51 -25.67
C LYS A 2 79.54 12.92 -25.17
N LYS A 3 79.20 13.07 -23.87
CA LYS A 3 78.48 14.18 -23.20
C LYS A 3 77.05 14.40 -23.71
N PHE A 4 76.04 14.24 -22.84
CA PHE A 4 75.25 15.34 -22.26
C PHE A 4 74.22 14.78 -21.25
N ALA A 5 74.17 15.37 -20.06
CA ALA A 5 73.12 15.17 -19.08
C ALA A 5 71.96 16.13 -19.39
N LEU A 6 70.72 15.68 -19.25
CA LEU A 6 69.58 16.55 -18.97
C LEU A 6 68.51 15.79 -18.18
N CYS A 7 68.17 16.35 -17.03
CA CYS A 7 67.06 15.98 -16.16
C CYS A 7 65.73 16.37 -16.82
N LEU A 8 64.73 15.48 -16.80
CA LEU A 8 63.33 15.86 -17.04
C LEU A 8 62.39 15.06 -16.15
N ARG A 9 61.60 15.84 -15.39
CA ARG A 9 60.50 15.50 -14.49
C ARG A 9 59.61 14.36 -15.01
N GLN A 10 59.38 13.35 -14.17
CA GLN A 10 58.18 12.49 -14.26
C GLN A 10 56.97 13.30 -13.77
N GLN A 11 56.05 13.64 -14.67
CA GLN A 11 54.67 13.94 -14.32
C GLN A 11 53.89 12.63 -14.31
N TRP A 12 53.29 12.31 -13.16
CA TRP A 12 52.31 11.23 -13.03
C TRP A 12 50.98 11.73 -13.62
N GLY A 13 50.67 11.34 -14.85
CA GLY A 13 49.32 11.44 -15.39
C GLY A 13 48.48 10.29 -14.86
N ILE A 14 47.54 10.57 -13.95
CA ILE A 14 46.51 9.63 -13.54
C ILE A 14 45.54 9.47 -14.71
N LEU A 15 45.56 8.31 -15.35
CA LEU A 15 44.55 7.93 -16.35
C LEU A 15 43.29 7.51 -15.58
N ILE A 16 42.33 8.43 -15.40
CA ILE A 16 41.01 8.08 -14.87
C ILE A 16 40.23 7.41 -16.01
N LEU A 17 40.18 6.07 -16.01
CA LEU A 17 39.21 5.31 -16.78
C LEU A 17 37.84 5.48 -16.12
N SER A 18 37.05 6.44 -16.60
CA SER A 18 35.63 6.53 -16.26
C SER A 18 34.89 5.41 -17.00
N PHE A 19 34.60 4.31 -16.31
CA PHE A 19 33.60 3.35 -16.77
C PHE A 19 32.22 3.99 -16.58
N THR A 20 31.62 4.48 -17.66
CA THR A 20 30.19 4.77 -17.68
C THR A 20 29.46 3.43 -17.70
N PHE A 21 28.92 3.03 -16.55
CA PHE A 21 27.97 1.92 -16.46
C PHE A 21 26.64 2.44 -17.00
N SER A 22 26.30 2.14 -18.26
CA SER A 22 24.94 2.35 -18.72
C SER A 22 24.09 1.20 -18.19
N MET A 23 23.34 1.44 -17.12
CA MET A 23 22.19 0.59 -16.81
C MET A 23 21.18 0.77 -17.94
N SER A 24 21.10 -0.23 -18.82
CA SER A 24 19.96 -0.36 -19.71
C SER A 24 18.80 -0.90 -18.87
N PHE A 25 17.89 -0.02 -18.44
CA PHE A 25 16.57 -0.48 -18.04
C PHE A 25 15.92 -1.06 -19.30
N ALA A 26 15.75 -2.39 -19.34
CA ALA A 26 14.84 -2.97 -20.30
C ALA A 26 13.44 -2.48 -19.90
N THR A 27 12.95 -1.44 -20.56
CA THR A 27 11.55 -1.05 -20.41
C THR A 27 10.72 -2.22 -20.91
N LYS A 28 9.99 -2.88 -20.00
CA LYS A 28 8.99 -3.88 -20.33
C LYS A 28 7.97 -3.16 -21.22
N SER A 29 8.05 -3.35 -22.54
CA SER A 29 7.08 -2.79 -23.49
C SER A 29 5.82 -3.64 -23.41
N MET A 30 5.00 -3.41 -22.39
CA MET A 30 3.67 -3.99 -22.27
C MET A 30 2.65 -3.05 -22.90
N ALA A 31 1.61 -3.62 -23.51
CA ALA A 31 0.43 -2.84 -23.85
C ALA A 31 -0.34 -2.51 -22.56
N ASP A 32 -0.98 -1.35 -22.52
CA ASP A 32 -1.86 -0.98 -21.41
C ASP A 32 -3.01 -1.98 -21.27
N GLY A 33 -3.38 -2.27 -20.03
CA GLY A 33 -4.46 -3.16 -19.67
C GLY A 33 -4.07 -4.30 -18.74
N TRP A 34 -5.03 -5.19 -18.56
CA TRP A 34 -4.92 -6.35 -17.69
C TRP A 34 -4.12 -7.48 -18.32
N TYR A 35 -3.24 -8.10 -17.55
CA TYR A 35 -2.42 -9.22 -17.97
C TYR A 35 -2.35 -10.33 -16.91
N ASP A 36 -2.14 -11.55 -17.39
CA ASP A 36 -1.96 -12.74 -16.57
C ASP A 36 -0.59 -12.77 -15.89
N LEU A 37 -0.57 -13.17 -14.62
CA LEU A 37 0.65 -13.43 -13.87
C LEU A 37 0.94 -14.93 -13.90
N GLY A 38 1.48 -15.40 -15.02
CA GLY A 38 2.06 -16.74 -15.14
C GLY A 38 1.11 -17.91 -14.86
N GLY A 39 -0.15 -17.81 -15.29
CA GLY A 39 -1.20 -18.83 -15.13
C GLY A 39 -2.02 -18.71 -13.85
N GLY A 40 -1.77 -17.70 -13.02
CA GLY A 40 -2.56 -17.42 -11.83
C GLY A 40 -2.51 -18.47 -10.73
N LEU A 41 -3.56 -18.51 -9.92
CA LEU A 41 -3.76 -19.38 -8.77
C LEU A 41 -5.06 -20.16 -8.91
N ASP A 42 -5.09 -21.38 -8.35
CA ASP A 42 -6.25 -22.27 -8.39
C ASP A 42 -7.35 -21.95 -7.36
N GLY A 43 -7.11 -20.96 -6.50
CA GLY A 43 -8.02 -20.55 -5.43
C GLY A 43 -7.96 -19.05 -5.15
N TRP A 44 -8.73 -18.62 -4.14
CA TRP A 44 -8.97 -17.21 -3.89
C TRP A 44 -7.75 -16.51 -3.30
N VAL A 45 -7.53 -15.25 -3.66
CA VAL A 45 -6.46 -14.44 -3.10
C VAL A 45 -7.06 -13.41 -2.15
N TYR A 46 -6.63 -13.41 -0.89
CA TYR A 46 -7.15 -12.50 0.14
C TYR A 46 -6.15 -11.40 0.50
N ALA A 47 -4.85 -11.67 0.38
CA ALA A 47 -3.80 -10.75 0.76
C ALA A 47 -2.72 -10.69 -0.32
N SER A 48 -2.13 -9.52 -0.48
CA SER A 48 -0.94 -9.31 -1.28
C SER A 48 -0.04 -8.28 -0.62
N THR A 49 1.27 -8.40 -0.82
CA THR A 49 2.28 -7.42 -0.38
C THR A 49 3.52 -7.55 -1.24
N VAL A 50 4.48 -6.64 -1.11
CA VAL A 50 5.79 -6.74 -1.74
C VAL A 50 6.84 -7.04 -0.67
N TRP A 51 7.64 -8.09 -0.88
CA TRP A 51 8.72 -8.47 0.01
C TRP A 51 9.99 -8.76 -0.81
N ASN A 52 11.07 -8.02 -0.52
CA ASN A 52 12.35 -8.10 -1.25
C ASN A 52 12.24 -7.87 -2.76
N GLY A 53 11.28 -7.03 -3.19
CA GLY A 53 11.03 -6.74 -4.61
C GLY A 53 10.07 -7.72 -5.28
N ASP A 54 9.76 -8.85 -4.65
CA ASP A 54 8.82 -9.83 -5.19
C ASP A 54 7.40 -9.52 -4.70
N LEU A 55 6.41 -9.79 -5.56
CA LEU A 55 5.01 -9.87 -5.13
C LEU A 55 4.84 -11.14 -4.29
N VAL A 56 4.20 -11.03 -3.14
CA VAL A 56 3.75 -12.18 -2.33
C VAL A 56 2.25 -12.14 -2.21
N VAL A 57 1.60 -13.28 -2.42
CA VAL A 57 0.16 -13.44 -2.30
C VAL A 57 -0.18 -14.51 -1.28
N GLY A 58 -1.26 -14.27 -0.54
CA GLY A 58 -1.82 -15.17 0.47
C GLY A 58 -3.31 -15.38 0.22
N GLY A 59 -3.80 -16.60 0.44
CA GLY A 59 -5.17 -16.92 0.07
C GLY A 59 -5.62 -18.33 0.42
N ASP A 60 -6.69 -18.77 -0.24
CA ASP A 60 -7.23 -20.13 -0.16
C ASP A 60 -6.95 -20.90 -1.46
N PHE A 61 -5.67 -21.09 -1.78
CA PHE A 61 -5.19 -21.78 -2.97
C PHE A 61 -4.17 -22.86 -2.61
N THR A 62 -3.96 -23.82 -3.52
CA THR A 62 -2.95 -24.88 -3.35
C THR A 62 -1.93 -24.94 -4.49
N TYR A 63 -2.17 -24.21 -5.57
CA TYR A 63 -1.25 -24.06 -6.70
C TYR A 63 -1.16 -22.61 -7.17
N ALA A 64 0.05 -22.20 -7.55
CA ALA A 64 0.34 -20.92 -8.20
C ALA A 64 1.22 -21.18 -9.44
N GLY A 65 0.74 -20.81 -10.63
CA GLY A 65 1.42 -21.08 -11.90
C GLY A 65 1.73 -22.55 -12.16
N GLY A 66 0.91 -23.47 -11.63
CA GLY A 66 1.15 -24.92 -11.68
C GLY A 66 2.18 -25.45 -10.66
N VAL A 67 2.77 -24.58 -9.84
CA VAL A 67 3.63 -24.96 -8.71
C VAL A 67 2.78 -25.18 -7.47
N ALA A 68 2.95 -26.32 -6.79
CA ALA A 68 2.28 -26.56 -5.52
C ALA A 68 2.76 -25.55 -4.47
N ALA A 69 1.85 -24.71 -3.98
CA ALA A 69 2.09 -23.65 -3.01
C ALA A 69 0.84 -23.51 -2.14
N ASN A 70 0.91 -24.01 -0.90
CA ASN A 70 -0.24 -24.02 -0.01
C ASN A 70 -0.44 -22.63 0.61
N HIS A 71 -1.48 -21.92 0.16
CA HIS A 71 -2.02 -20.68 0.72
C HIS A 71 -1.10 -19.45 0.72
N VAL A 72 0.18 -19.59 0.35
CA VAL A 72 1.14 -18.49 0.23
C VAL A 72 2.19 -18.77 -0.86
N ALA A 73 2.40 -17.81 -1.76
CA ALA A 73 3.31 -17.91 -2.89
C ALA A 73 3.98 -16.57 -3.19
N ARG A 74 5.20 -16.59 -3.74
CA ARG A 74 5.89 -15.40 -4.26
C ARG A 74 6.00 -15.44 -5.78
N TRP A 75 5.89 -14.28 -6.42
CA TRP A 75 6.13 -14.06 -7.83
C TRP A 75 7.36 -13.17 -8.01
N ASP A 76 8.36 -13.68 -8.70
CA ASP A 76 9.67 -13.03 -8.89
C ASP A 76 9.76 -12.15 -10.14
N GLY A 77 8.62 -11.78 -10.72
CA GLY A 77 8.53 -11.11 -12.01
C GLY A 77 8.45 -12.07 -13.21
N THR A 78 8.78 -13.36 -13.02
CA THR A 78 8.80 -14.36 -14.11
C THR A 78 8.10 -15.67 -13.78
N SER A 79 8.11 -16.10 -12.52
CA SER A 79 7.58 -17.39 -12.09
C SER A 79 7.08 -17.36 -10.65
N TRP A 80 6.10 -18.22 -10.37
CA TRP A 80 5.62 -18.46 -9.02
C TRP A 80 6.52 -19.44 -8.27
N HIS A 81 6.78 -19.15 -7.00
CA HIS A 81 7.53 -20.00 -6.09
C HIS A 81 6.74 -20.21 -4.79
N ALA A 82 6.74 -21.43 -4.29
CA ALA A 82 6.23 -21.73 -2.96
C ALA A 82 7.14 -21.12 -1.88
N LEU A 83 6.53 -20.70 -0.77
CA LEU A 83 7.24 -20.29 0.44
C LEU A 83 7.21 -21.44 1.46
N GLY A 84 8.21 -22.32 1.36
CA GLY A 84 8.29 -23.55 2.17
C GLY A 84 7.15 -24.51 1.83
N THR A 85 6.62 -25.19 2.84
CA THR A 85 5.41 -26.04 2.68
C THR A 85 4.10 -25.25 2.77
N GLY A 86 4.17 -23.93 3.00
CA GLY A 86 3.01 -23.07 3.23
C GLY A 86 2.35 -23.25 4.59
N THR A 87 1.06 -22.95 4.67
CA THR A 87 0.21 -23.11 5.86
C THR A 87 -0.81 -24.26 5.67
N ASP A 88 -1.51 -24.66 6.74
CA ASP A 88 -2.59 -25.66 6.67
C ASP A 88 -4.00 -25.07 6.47
N GLY A 89 -4.08 -23.74 6.36
CA GLY A 89 -5.31 -23.01 6.08
C GLY A 89 -5.04 -21.63 5.51
N SER A 90 -6.10 -20.90 5.21
CA SER A 90 -6.02 -19.71 4.37
C SER A 90 -5.27 -18.56 5.03
N VAL A 91 -4.44 -17.86 4.23
CA VAL A 91 -3.75 -16.63 4.65
C VAL A 91 -4.62 -15.44 4.28
N TRP A 92 -4.96 -14.61 5.27
CA TRP A 92 -5.85 -13.45 5.11
C TRP A 92 -5.11 -12.12 5.17
N SER A 93 -3.90 -12.11 5.73
CA SER A 93 -3.09 -10.90 5.85
C SER A 93 -1.62 -11.21 5.64
N LEU A 94 -0.91 -10.30 4.98
CA LEU A 94 0.54 -10.34 4.78
C LEU A 94 1.12 -8.98 5.16
N ALA A 95 2.24 -8.98 5.87
CA ALA A 95 2.97 -7.77 6.21
C ALA A 95 4.47 -8.01 6.21
N VAL A 96 5.23 -6.94 5.99
CA VAL A 96 6.68 -6.94 6.14
C VAL A 96 7.04 -6.13 7.38
N TYR A 97 7.77 -6.75 8.31
CA TYR A 97 8.25 -6.11 9.53
C TYR A 97 9.70 -6.50 9.77
N ASN A 98 10.57 -5.51 9.98
CA ASN A 98 12.02 -5.71 10.12
C ASN A 98 12.64 -6.59 9.00
N GLY A 99 12.21 -6.33 7.75
CA GLY A 99 12.68 -7.06 6.56
C GLY A 99 12.19 -8.51 6.45
N LYS A 100 11.34 -8.98 7.37
CA LYS A 100 10.79 -10.33 7.36
C LYS A 100 9.32 -10.29 6.95
N LEU A 101 8.90 -11.33 6.23
CA LEU A 101 7.52 -11.55 5.86
C LEU A 101 6.76 -12.22 7.01
N PHE A 102 5.55 -11.74 7.27
CA PHE A 102 4.61 -12.29 8.23
C PHE A 102 3.32 -12.65 7.51
N ALA A 103 2.70 -13.74 7.93
CA ALA A 103 1.39 -14.18 7.48
C ALA A 103 0.45 -14.29 8.68
N GLY A 104 -0.78 -13.83 8.50
CA GLY A 104 -1.88 -13.98 9.45
C GLY A 104 -3.10 -14.54 8.74
N GLY A 105 -3.92 -15.34 9.43
CA GLY A 105 -5.12 -15.92 8.81
C GLY A 105 -5.75 -17.04 9.62
N PHE A 106 -6.49 -17.91 8.94
CA PHE A 106 -7.18 -19.06 9.53
C PHE A 106 -6.33 -20.33 9.37
N PHE A 107 -5.24 -20.43 10.12
CA PHE A 107 -4.34 -21.59 10.10
C PHE A 107 -3.73 -21.85 11.49
N LEU A 108 -3.38 -23.10 11.76
CA LEU A 108 -2.76 -23.54 13.01
C LEU A 108 -1.41 -24.25 12.77
N ASN A 109 -1.05 -24.48 11.51
CA ASN A 109 0.25 -24.99 11.12
C ASN A 109 0.86 -24.15 10.00
N ALA A 110 2.15 -23.84 10.12
CA ALA A 110 2.93 -23.18 9.07
C ALA A 110 4.32 -23.79 9.00
N GLY A 111 4.76 -24.22 7.82
CA GLY A 111 6.09 -24.79 7.65
C GLY A 111 6.33 -26.09 8.42
N GLY A 112 5.26 -26.82 8.78
CA GLY A 112 5.30 -28.01 9.65
C GLY A 112 5.27 -27.70 11.14
N ASN A 113 5.28 -26.42 11.54
CA ASN A 113 5.28 -25.99 12.94
C ASN A 113 3.87 -25.61 13.39
N ASN A 114 3.52 -25.94 14.64
CA ASN A 114 2.30 -25.43 15.25
C ASN A 114 2.44 -23.93 15.49
N VAL A 115 1.48 -23.15 15.01
CA VAL A 115 1.43 -21.69 15.14
C VAL A 115 0.03 -21.29 15.59
N SER A 116 -0.14 -20.03 15.97
CA SER A 116 -1.40 -19.52 16.52
C SER A 116 -1.91 -18.38 15.65
N TYR A 117 -2.41 -18.74 14.45
CA TYR A 117 -3.00 -17.84 13.44
C TYR A 117 -2.09 -16.74 12.87
N VAL A 118 -0.82 -16.69 13.31
CA VAL A 118 0.21 -15.80 12.80
C VAL A 118 1.55 -16.54 12.74
N ALA A 119 2.29 -16.33 11.65
CA ALA A 119 3.59 -16.95 11.42
C ALA A 119 4.56 -15.97 10.77
N LYS A 120 5.85 -16.17 11.00
CA LYS A 120 6.96 -15.38 10.45
C LYS A 120 7.82 -16.24 9.54
N TRP A 121 8.16 -15.71 8.38
CA TRP A 121 9.11 -16.34 7.46
C TRP A 121 10.55 -16.07 7.89
N THR A 122 11.34 -17.12 7.98
CA THR A 122 12.75 -17.07 8.40
C THR A 122 13.73 -16.94 7.23
N GLY A 123 13.25 -16.99 5.99
CA GLY A 123 14.06 -17.13 4.78
C GLY A 123 14.05 -18.54 4.20
N SER A 124 13.77 -19.55 5.03
CA SER A 124 13.68 -20.96 4.59
C SER A 124 12.49 -21.73 5.15
N ASN A 125 11.90 -21.29 6.28
CA ASN A 125 10.71 -21.90 6.85
C ASN A 125 9.82 -20.88 7.58
N TRP A 126 8.55 -21.24 7.80
CA TRP A 126 7.63 -20.51 8.67
C TRP A 126 7.78 -20.96 10.12
N THR A 127 7.76 -20.01 11.05
CA THR A 127 7.79 -20.26 12.49
C THR A 127 6.73 -19.42 13.19
N ASP A 128 6.40 -19.77 14.43
CA ASP A 128 5.58 -18.94 15.30
C ASP A 128 6.30 -17.66 15.74
N LEU A 129 5.60 -16.86 16.55
CA LEU A 129 6.07 -15.62 17.17
C LEU A 129 6.20 -15.82 18.69
N ASP A 130 6.79 -16.94 19.11
CA ASP A 130 6.92 -17.36 20.52
C ASP A 130 5.57 -17.29 21.26
N GLY A 131 4.53 -17.82 20.61
CA GLY A 131 3.12 -17.59 20.93
C GLY A 131 2.34 -17.01 19.75
N GLY A 132 1.09 -16.61 19.99
CA GLY A 132 0.23 -15.95 19.00
C GLY A 132 -1.17 -15.70 19.55
N THR A 133 -2.17 -15.69 18.69
CA THR A 133 -3.55 -15.33 19.07
C THR A 133 -4.44 -16.55 19.27
N ASP A 134 -5.56 -16.38 20.00
CA ASP A 134 -6.60 -17.42 20.15
C ASP A 134 -7.58 -17.48 18.97
N GLY A 135 -7.47 -16.53 18.05
CA GLY A 135 -8.29 -16.44 16.85
C GLY A 135 -7.57 -15.82 15.65
N PRO A 136 -8.20 -15.84 14.47
CA PRO A 136 -7.60 -15.40 13.22
C PRO A 136 -7.12 -13.95 13.20
N VAL A 137 -5.96 -13.73 12.59
CA VAL A 137 -5.43 -12.41 12.27
C VAL A 137 -5.90 -12.01 10.87
N VAL A 138 -6.52 -10.83 10.76
CA VAL A 138 -7.16 -10.32 9.53
C VAL A 138 -6.40 -9.16 8.94
N SER A 139 -5.76 -8.35 9.77
CA SER A 139 -5.03 -7.16 9.36
C SER A 139 -3.72 -7.04 10.11
N MET A 140 -2.71 -6.51 9.44
CA MET A 140 -1.39 -6.27 10.00
C MET A 140 -0.82 -4.97 9.44
N THR A 141 -0.18 -4.16 10.29
CA THR A 141 0.58 -2.98 9.87
C THR A 141 1.78 -2.76 10.78
N VAL A 142 2.70 -1.88 10.39
CA VAL A 142 3.82 -1.49 11.25
C VAL A 142 3.55 -0.09 11.82
N TYR A 143 3.64 0.04 13.14
CA TYR A 143 3.51 1.30 13.84
C TYR A 143 4.48 1.35 15.02
N ASP A 144 5.19 2.47 15.18
CA ASP A 144 6.16 2.68 16.27
C ASP A 144 7.15 1.52 16.43
N ASN A 145 7.74 1.07 15.30
CA ASN A 145 8.66 -0.07 15.23
C ASN A 145 8.10 -1.37 15.81
N LYS A 146 6.78 -1.56 15.79
CA LYS A 146 6.10 -2.79 16.20
C LYS A 146 5.20 -3.27 15.08
N LEU A 147 5.06 -4.59 14.97
CA LEU A 147 4.00 -5.18 14.17
C LEU A 147 2.69 -5.09 14.96
N ILE A 148 1.71 -4.39 14.43
CA ILE A 148 0.35 -4.34 14.96
C ILE A 148 -0.50 -5.34 14.21
N ILE A 149 -1.28 -6.13 14.95
CA ILE A 149 -2.21 -7.11 14.38
C ILE A 149 -3.62 -6.82 14.85
N GLY A 150 -4.59 -7.08 13.98
CA GLY A 150 -6.02 -6.97 14.27
C GLY A 150 -6.78 -8.16 13.69
N GLY A 151 -7.89 -8.56 14.33
CA GLY A 151 -8.68 -9.67 13.83
C GLY A 151 -9.81 -10.13 14.76
N TYR A 152 -10.04 -11.44 14.78
CA TYR A 152 -11.13 -12.12 15.50
C TYR A 152 -10.70 -12.75 16.83
N PHE A 153 -9.55 -12.34 17.37
CA PHE A 153 -8.99 -12.85 18.61
C PHE A 153 -9.38 -11.99 19.80
N THR A 154 -9.51 -12.59 20.97
CA THR A 154 -9.77 -11.86 22.23
C THR A 154 -8.63 -12.04 23.23
N SER A 155 -7.87 -13.12 23.10
CA SER A 155 -6.76 -13.42 23.98
C SER A 155 -5.53 -13.94 23.24
N SER A 156 -4.40 -13.74 23.91
CA SER A 156 -3.13 -14.42 23.71
C SER A 156 -2.70 -14.92 25.11
N ASP A 157 -1.42 -14.89 25.46
CA ASP A 157 -0.96 -15.04 26.86
C ASP A 157 -1.46 -13.90 27.78
N PHE A 158 -2.14 -12.90 27.21
CA PHE A 158 -2.77 -11.74 27.85
C PHE A 158 -4.06 -11.37 27.11
N VAL A 159 -4.90 -10.52 27.70
CA VAL A 159 -6.13 -10.02 27.06
C VAL A 159 -5.74 -9.00 25.97
N ALA A 160 -6.11 -9.28 24.74
CA ALA A 160 -5.77 -8.45 23.59
C ALA A 160 -6.99 -7.71 23.01
N ASP A 161 -8.19 -8.31 23.11
CA ASP A 161 -9.45 -7.71 22.63
C ASP A 161 -9.31 -7.13 21.21
N TYR A 162 -9.09 -8.05 20.25
CA TYR A 162 -9.06 -7.82 18.80
C TYR A 162 -7.89 -7.00 18.25
N ILE A 163 -6.99 -6.50 19.11
CA ILE A 163 -5.79 -5.77 18.67
C ILE A 163 -4.57 -6.02 19.57
N ALA A 164 -3.40 -6.26 18.98
CA ALA A 164 -2.16 -6.46 19.72
C ALA A 164 -0.96 -5.89 18.97
N SER A 165 0.13 -5.66 19.72
CA SER A 165 1.44 -5.28 19.17
C SER A 165 2.49 -6.34 19.47
N TRP A 166 3.44 -6.49 18.56
CA TRP A 166 4.61 -7.35 18.68
C TRP A 166 5.89 -6.54 18.43
N ASP A 167 6.77 -6.49 19.42
CA ASP A 167 8.03 -5.74 19.34
C ASP A 167 9.18 -6.52 18.68
N GLY A 168 8.94 -7.77 18.28
CA GLY A 168 9.96 -8.70 17.80
C GLY A 168 10.32 -9.80 18.80
N SER A 169 9.95 -9.64 20.07
CA SER A 169 10.18 -10.61 21.16
C SER A 169 9.02 -10.73 22.14
N ASN A 170 8.21 -9.69 22.32
CA ASN A 170 7.09 -9.67 23.26
C ASN A 170 5.82 -9.11 22.62
N TRP A 171 4.71 -9.68 23.05
CA TRP A 171 3.38 -9.19 22.73
C TRP A 171 2.90 -8.20 23.80
N ALA A 172 2.12 -7.20 23.38
CA ALA A 172 1.47 -6.25 24.29
C ALA A 172 0.12 -5.79 23.76
N SER A 173 -0.82 -5.51 24.67
CA SER A 173 -2.12 -4.91 24.34
C SER A 173 -1.99 -3.43 24.01
N LEU A 174 -2.97 -2.88 23.29
CA LEU A 174 -3.11 -1.45 23.05
C LEU A 174 -4.26 -0.91 23.90
N GLY A 175 -3.94 -0.47 25.11
CA GLY A 175 -4.95 -0.10 26.12
C GLY A 175 -5.80 -1.32 26.50
N SER A 176 -7.13 -1.11 26.56
CA SER A 176 -8.11 -2.17 26.78
C SER A 176 -8.65 -2.80 25.48
N GLY A 177 -7.99 -2.57 24.34
CA GLY A 177 -8.40 -3.12 23.04
C GLY A 177 -9.72 -2.58 22.50
N MET A 178 -10.41 -3.37 21.70
CA MET A 178 -11.66 -3.02 21.00
C MET A 178 -12.87 -3.70 21.64
N GLY A 179 -13.99 -3.00 21.68
CA GLY A 179 -15.22 -3.49 22.29
C GLY A 179 -16.48 -3.25 21.45
N GLY A 180 -17.58 -3.81 21.92
CA GLY A 180 -18.86 -3.87 21.19
C GLY A 180 -19.40 -5.30 21.16
N SER A 181 -20.51 -5.52 20.46
CA SER A 181 -21.08 -6.87 20.30
C SER A 181 -20.18 -7.81 19.49
N GLU A 182 -19.30 -7.25 18.67
CA GLU A 182 -18.49 -7.99 17.71
C GLU A 182 -17.01 -7.58 17.73
N GLY A 183 -16.69 -6.29 17.92
CA GLY A 183 -15.36 -5.81 18.36
C GLY A 183 -14.20 -5.96 17.36
N GLN A 184 -14.40 -6.58 16.20
CA GLN A 184 -13.30 -7.00 15.35
C GLN A 184 -12.61 -5.85 14.64
N VAL A 185 -11.30 -5.98 14.48
CA VAL A 185 -10.46 -5.08 13.68
C VAL A 185 -10.24 -5.70 12.30
N MET A 186 -10.75 -5.02 11.28
CA MET A 186 -10.70 -5.49 9.88
C MET A 186 -9.61 -4.79 9.08
N ALA A 187 -9.26 -3.55 9.44
CA ALA A 187 -8.26 -2.77 8.75
C ALA A 187 -7.39 -1.98 9.74
N LEU A 188 -6.11 -1.83 9.38
CA LEU A 188 -5.12 -1.06 10.12
C LEU A 188 -4.32 -0.21 9.14
N THR A 189 -4.07 1.05 9.47
CA THR A 189 -3.13 1.91 8.72
C THR A 189 -2.48 2.93 9.65
N VAL A 190 -1.52 3.69 9.14
CA VAL A 190 -0.92 4.82 9.86
C VAL A 190 -1.32 6.11 9.15
N TYR A 191 -1.86 7.06 9.92
CA TYR A 191 -2.27 8.36 9.44
C TYR A 191 -1.88 9.42 10.45
N ASN A 192 -1.26 10.52 10.01
CA ASN A 192 -0.83 11.61 10.89
C ASN A 192 0.01 11.19 12.11
N SER A 193 0.84 10.14 11.95
CA SER A 193 1.68 9.57 13.01
C SER A 193 0.89 8.86 14.12
N GLU A 194 -0.39 8.60 13.89
CA GLU A 194 -1.26 7.78 14.72
C GLU A 194 -1.55 6.46 14.02
N LEU A 195 -1.75 5.40 14.81
CA LEU A 195 -2.28 4.16 14.31
C LEU A 195 -3.80 4.31 14.18
N ILE A 196 -4.34 3.94 13.02
CA ILE A 196 -5.78 3.89 12.79
C ILE A 196 -6.23 2.44 12.79
N ALA A 197 -7.23 2.12 13.59
CA ALA A 197 -7.93 0.85 13.57
C ALA A 197 -9.36 1.07 13.07
N ALA A 198 -9.82 0.19 12.18
CA ALA A 198 -11.20 0.20 11.70
C ALA A 198 -11.76 -1.22 11.59
N GLY A 199 -13.07 -1.36 11.71
CA GLY A 199 -13.72 -2.67 11.74
C GLY A 199 -15.17 -2.57 12.22
N PHE A 200 -15.60 -3.50 13.09
CA PHE A 200 -16.98 -3.56 13.56
C PHE A 200 -17.15 -3.31 15.07
N PHE A 201 -16.11 -2.77 15.71
CA PHE A 201 -16.17 -2.32 17.09
C PHE A 201 -16.98 -1.03 17.25
N THR A 202 -17.51 -0.79 18.45
CA THR A 202 -18.20 0.45 18.84
C THR A 202 -17.53 1.16 20.02
N THR A 203 -16.51 0.55 20.59
CA THR A 203 -15.62 1.19 21.57
C THR A 203 -14.16 0.83 21.30
N ALA A 204 -13.25 1.73 21.65
CA ALA A 204 -11.81 1.52 21.59
C ALA A 204 -11.20 2.05 22.90
N GLY A 205 -10.46 1.23 23.65
CA GLY A 205 -9.89 1.63 24.94
C GLY A 205 -10.92 2.14 25.96
N GLY A 206 -12.19 1.72 25.84
CA GLY A 206 -13.30 2.20 26.68
C GLY A 206 -13.94 3.52 26.23
N VAL A 207 -13.43 4.20 25.21
CA VAL A 207 -14.10 5.36 24.59
C VAL A 207 -15.07 4.90 23.51
N SER A 208 -16.17 5.63 23.34
CA SER A 208 -17.12 5.39 22.24
C SER A 208 -16.46 5.75 20.92
N ALA A 209 -16.33 4.80 20.01
CA ALA A 209 -15.70 4.98 18.71
C ALA A 209 -16.38 4.03 17.71
N ASN A 210 -17.18 4.59 16.80
CA ASN A 210 -17.98 3.79 15.88
C ASN A 210 -17.13 3.37 14.67
N HIS A 211 -16.70 2.11 14.67
CA HIS A 211 -16.09 1.41 13.54
C HIS A 211 -14.75 1.96 13.04
N ILE A 212 -14.24 3.03 13.66
CA ILE A 212 -12.94 3.61 13.41
C ILE A 212 -12.44 4.40 14.63
N ALA A 213 -11.14 4.27 14.95
CA ALA A 213 -10.48 4.94 16.06
C ALA A 213 -8.99 5.19 15.75
N SER A 214 -8.40 6.22 16.35
CA SER A 214 -6.96 6.47 16.30
C SER A 214 -6.30 6.21 17.65
N TRP A 215 -5.03 5.81 17.58
CA TRP A 215 -4.16 5.56 18.72
C TRP A 215 -2.90 6.43 18.61
N ASP A 216 -2.70 7.25 19.65
CA ASP A 216 -1.60 8.22 19.73
C ASP A 216 -0.30 7.65 20.32
N GLY A 217 -0.26 6.34 20.58
CA GLY A 217 0.82 5.68 21.33
C GLY A 217 0.45 5.36 22.78
N SER A 218 -0.62 5.96 23.31
CA SER A 218 -1.03 5.83 24.71
C SER A 218 -2.54 5.66 24.93
N SER A 219 -3.37 6.31 24.09
CA SER A 219 -4.82 6.38 24.26
C SER A 219 -5.53 6.28 22.92
N TRP A 220 -6.73 5.70 22.96
CA TRP A 220 -7.64 5.64 21.81
C TRP A 220 -8.55 6.88 21.77
N SER A 221 -8.77 7.40 20.56
CA SER A 221 -9.70 8.50 20.27
C SER A 221 -10.61 8.15 19.10
N ALA A 222 -11.84 8.66 19.12
CA ALA A 222 -12.75 8.54 17.97
C ALA A 222 -12.40 9.54 16.87
N LEU A 223 -12.70 9.19 15.61
CA LEU A 223 -12.60 10.11 14.47
C LEU A 223 -13.98 10.69 14.15
N GLY A 224 -14.28 11.86 14.72
CA GLY A 224 -15.61 12.46 14.64
C GLY A 224 -16.68 11.53 15.20
N ASP A 225 -17.84 11.46 14.55
CA ASP A 225 -18.92 10.54 14.93
C ASP A 225 -18.70 9.08 14.46
N GLY A 226 -17.59 8.83 13.76
CA GLY A 226 -17.21 7.53 13.20
C GLY A 226 -17.93 7.19 11.89
N ILE A 227 -17.96 5.90 11.57
CA ILE A 227 -18.56 5.34 10.35
C ILE A 227 -19.83 4.57 10.73
N SER A 228 -20.84 4.54 9.87
CA SER A 228 -22.16 4.00 10.22
C SER A 228 -22.23 2.48 10.35
N TRP A 229 -21.28 1.76 9.75
CA TRP A 229 -21.21 0.29 9.76
C TRP A 229 -19.76 -0.18 9.49
N ILE A 230 -19.58 -1.44 9.08
CA ILE A 230 -18.26 -2.09 8.99
C ILE A 230 -17.32 -1.36 8.01
N THR A 231 -16.11 -1.05 8.47
CA THR A 231 -15.01 -0.58 7.63
C THR A 231 -14.04 -1.72 7.35
N TYR A 232 -13.79 -2.04 6.08
CA TYR A 232 -12.97 -3.18 5.67
C TYR A 232 -11.58 -2.81 5.16
N SER A 233 -11.39 -1.57 4.70
CA SER A 233 -10.14 -1.12 4.12
C SER A 233 -9.82 0.32 4.51
N LEU A 234 -8.52 0.61 4.62
CA LEU A 234 -8.00 1.93 4.90
C LEU A 234 -6.79 2.20 4.00
N THR A 235 -6.67 3.42 3.50
CA THR A 235 -5.43 3.91 2.86
C THR A 235 -5.27 5.40 3.08
N VAL A 236 -4.15 5.97 2.65
CA VAL A 236 -3.93 7.42 2.65
C VAL A 236 -3.81 7.88 1.20
N TYR A 237 -4.58 8.89 0.82
CA TYR A 237 -4.59 9.43 -0.53
C TYR A 237 -4.72 10.96 -0.46
N ASP A 238 -3.85 11.67 -1.19
CA ASP A 238 -3.77 13.14 -1.23
C ASP A 238 -3.73 13.83 0.15
N GLY A 239 -3.19 13.13 1.16
CA GLY A 239 -3.02 13.64 2.51
C GLY A 239 -4.20 13.38 3.46
N ASP A 240 -5.27 12.78 2.94
CA ASP A 240 -6.47 12.37 3.67
C ASP A 240 -6.44 10.88 3.98
N LEU A 241 -7.07 10.49 5.09
CA LEU A 241 -7.36 9.09 5.39
C LEU A 241 -8.60 8.67 4.62
N ILE A 242 -8.50 7.58 3.86
CA ILE A 242 -9.61 7.01 3.11
C ILE A 242 -10.08 5.75 3.81
N ALA A 243 -11.40 5.65 4.01
CA ALA A 243 -12.05 4.46 4.53
C ALA A 243 -12.96 3.85 3.46
N GLY A 244 -12.82 2.54 3.25
CA GLY A 244 -13.67 1.74 2.38
C GLY A 244 -14.33 0.62 3.18
N GLY A 245 -15.60 0.32 2.91
CA GLY A 245 -16.29 -0.69 3.70
C GLY A 245 -17.65 -1.08 3.16
N LEU A 246 -18.54 -1.46 4.08
CA LEU A 246 -19.98 -1.59 3.85
C LEU A 246 -20.63 -0.60 4.81
N PHE A 247 -20.94 0.62 4.37
CA PHE A 247 -21.53 1.67 5.18
C PHE A 247 -22.27 2.73 4.35
N GLY A 248 -23.32 3.32 4.92
CA GLY A 248 -24.08 4.39 4.25
C GLY A 248 -23.51 5.78 4.50
N SER A 249 -22.92 6.02 5.67
CA SER A 249 -22.42 7.35 6.05
C SER A 249 -21.17 7.32 6.94
N ALA A 250 -20.44 8.43 6.92
CA ALA A 250 -19.29 8.71 7.78
C ALA A 250 -19.41 10.13 8.35
N GLY A 251 -19.28 10.31 9.66
CA GLY A 251 -19.48 11.61 10.32
C GLY A 251 -20.85 12.25 10.05
N GLY A 252 -21.88 11.44 9.79
CA GLY A 252 -23.21 11.91 9.39
C GLY A 252 -23.35 12.32 7.91
N VAL A 253 -22.27 12.29 7.13
CA VAL A 253 -22.27 12.56 5.68
C VAL A 253 -22.52 11.26 4.91
N GLU A 254 -23.47 11.27 3.98
CA GLU A 254 -23.73 10.14 3.08
C GLU A 254 -22.52 9.91 2.14
N ALA A 255 -21.95 8.71 2.17
CA ALA A 255 -20.66 8.42 1.53
C ALA A 255 -20.59 7.11 0.74
N HIS A 256 -21.67 6.29 0.73
CA HIS A 256 -21.79 5.08 -0.11
C HIS A 256 -20.50 4.24 -0.20
N ASP A 257 -20.15 3.62 0.93
CA ASP A 257 -19.07 2.64 1.06
C ASP A 257 -17.62 3.17 0.91
N VAL A 258 -17.42 4.47 0.57
CA VAL A 258 -16.09 5.12 0.58
C VAL A 258 -16.16 6.57 1.08
N ALA A 259 -15.39 6.88 2.12
CA ALA A 259 -15.30 8.23 2.70
C ALA A 259 -13.85 8.68 2.88
N ARG A 260 -13.63 10.00 2.89
CA ARG A 260 -12.34 10.61 3.24
C ARG A 260 -12.42 11.38 4.55
N TRP A 261 -11.32 11.39 5.29
CA TRP A 261 -11.12 12.17 6.51
C TRP A 261 -9.92 13.09 6.34
N ASP A 262 -10.18 14.40 6.44
CA ASP A 262 -9.17 15.45 6.23
C ASP A 262 -8.32 15.77 7.46
N GLY A 263 -8.50 15.02 8.54
CA GLY A 263 -7.93 15.31 9.86
C GLY A 263 -8.92 15.95 10.84
N SER A 264 -10.08 16.40 10.36
CA SER A 264 -11.08 17.10 11.16
C SER A 264 -12.54 16.69 10.88
N ALA A 265 -12.87 16.36 9.64
CA ALA A 265 -14.22 16.01 9.20
C ALA A 265 -14.21 14.89 8.16
N TRP A 266 -15.30 14.12 8.16
CA TRP A 266 -15.58 13.14 7.12
C TRP A 266 -16.29 13.82 5.94
N ASP A 267 -15.96 13.38 4.73
CA ASP A 267 -16.60 13.82 3.49
C ASP A 267 -16.70 12.65 2.51
N SER A 268 -17.60 12.76 1.54
CA SER A 268 -17.81 11.73 0.53
C SER A 268 -16.81 11.84 -0.63
N LEU A 269 -16.60 10.73 -1.34
CA LEU A 269 -15.87 10.69 -2.60
C LEU A 269 -16.86 10.49 -3.75
N GLY A 270 -17.45 11.60 -4.20
CA GLY A 270 -18.50 11.60 -5.22
C GLY A 270 -19.71 10.78 -4.78
N SER A 271 -20.25 9.95 -5.68
CA SER A 271 -21.35 9.02 -5.34
C SER A 271 -20.87 7.68 -4.77
N GLY A 272 -19.58 7.54 -4.45
CA GLY A 272 -18.99 6.31 -3.89
C GLY A 272 -18.96 5.12 -4.84
N CYS A 273 -18.80 3.93 -4.26
CA CYS A 273 -18.80 2.63 -4.93
C CYS A 273 -20.00 1.82 -4.41
N GLY A 274 -20.85 1.29 -5.27
CA GLY A 274 -22.09 0.63 -4.82
C GLY A 274 -22.75 -0.25 -5.88
N GLY A 275 -24.08 -0.35 -5.81
CA GLY A 275 -24.87 -1.21 -6.68
C GLY A 275 -24.86 -2.69 -6.26
N GLY A 276 -25.89 -3.45 -6.67
CA GLY A 276 -26.15 -4.81 -6.17
C GLY A 276 -26.96 -4.80 -4.86
N LEU A 277 -26.98 -5.94 -4.15
CA LEU A 277 -27.64 -6.06 -2.84
C LEU A 277 -26.83 -5.40 -1.71
N TYR A 278 -25.50 -5.33 -1.86
CA TYR A 278 -24.54 -4.73 -0.91
C TYR A 278 -23.30 -4.27 -1.68
N GLY A 279 -22.84 -3.03 -1.46
CA GLY A 279 -21.55 -2.53 -1.96
C GLY A 279 -20.48 -2.74 -0.89
N TYR A 280 -19.44 -3.50 -1.19
CA TYR A 280 -18.30 -3.69 -0.29
C TYR A 280 -17.06 -3.11 -0.94
N VAL A 281 -16.36 -2.21 -0.27
CA VAL A 281 -15.02 -1.78 -0.64
C VAL A 281 -14.00 -2.45 0.27
N LEU A 282 -13.42 -3.53 -0.24
CA LEU A 282 -12.59 -4.48 0.50
C LEU A 282 -11.10 -4.16 0.39
N ALA A 283 -10.68 -3.47 -0.67
CA ALA A 283 -9.30 -3.08 -0.90
C ALA A 283 -9.22 -1.64 -1.40
N LEU A 284 -8.22 -0.92 -0.90
CA LEU A 284 -7.88 0.43 -1.35
C LEU A 284 -6.37 0.51 -1.55
N THR A 285 -5.94 1.09 -2.66
CA THR A 285 -4.52 1.41 -2.90
C THR A 285 -4.38 2.68 -3.72
N VAL A 286 -3.17 3.19 -3.84
CA VAL A 286 -2.87 4.34 -4.71
C VAL A 286 -2.02 3.86 -5.88
N TYR A 287 -2.46 4.14 -7.09
CA TYR A 287 -1.78 3.76 -8.32
C TYR A 287 -1.88 4.90 -9.34
N ASN A 288 -0.76 5.32 -9.91
CA ASN A 288 -0.69 6.40 -10.91
C ASN A 288 -1.46 7.67 -10.51
N ASN A 289 -1.27 8.13 -9.27
CA ASN A 289 -1.97 9.29 -8.68
C ASN A 289 -3.51 9.16 -8.60
N LYS A 290 -4.04 7.95 -8.73
CA LYS A 290 -5.46 7.66 -8.53
C LYS A 290 -5.63 6.80 -7.28
N LEU A 291 -6.71 7.04 -6.55
CA LEU A 291 -7.17 6.12 -5.52
C LEU A 291 -7.90 4.97 -6.22
N VAL A 292 -7.41 3.74 -6.07
CA VAL A 292 -8.06 2.55 -6.63
C VAL A 292 -8.82 1.84 -5.51
N ALA A 293 -10.09 1.59 -5.78
CA ALA A 293 -10.98 0.79 -4.94
C ALA A 293 -11.24 -0.56 -5.61
N GLY A 294 -11.22 -1.62 -4.82
CA GLY A 294 -11.59 -2.98 -5.20
C GLY A 294 -12.54 -3.57 -4.16
N GLY A 295 -13.46 -4.43 -4.58
CA GLY A 295 -14.37 -5.07 -3.65
C GLY A 295 -15.47 -5.86 -4.33
N ILE A 296 -16.69 -5.76 -3.80
CA ILE A 296 -17.89 -6.40 -4.33
C ILE A 296 -18.90 -5.29 -4.59
N TYR A 297 -18.93 -4.78 -5.81
CA TYR A 297 -19.83 -3.69 -6.20
C TYR A 297 -19.96 -3.65 -7.73
N THR A 298 -21.08 -3.09 -8.19
CA THR A 298 -21.44 -3.07 -9.63
C THR A 298 -21.46 -1.67 -10.23
N THR A 299 -21.31 -0.63 -9.41
CA THR A 299 -21.22 0.76 -9.84
C THR A 299 -20.15 1.55 -9.07
N ALA A 300 -19.56 2.54 -9.72
CA ALA A 300 -18.70 3.54 -9.09
C ALA A 300 -18.97 4.91 -9.73
N GLY A 301 -19.24 5.93 -8.91
CA GLY A 301 -19.65 7.25 -9.42
C GLY A 301 -20.89 7.21 -10.31
N GLY A 302 -21.79 6.23 -10.11
CA GLY A 302 -22.98 6.01 -10.94
C GLY A 302 -22.74 5.28 -12.26
N ASN A 303 -21.48 5.00 -12.62
CA ASN A 303 -21.14 4.23 -13.82
C ASN A 303 -21.05 2.74 -13.49
N GLN A 304 -21.32 1.86 -14.47
CA GLN A 304 -21.11 0.43 -14.30
C GLN A 304 -19.61 0.14 -14.06
N ALA A 305 -19.32 -0.66 -13.03
CA ALA A 305 -17.97 -1.11 -12.69
C ALA A 305 -18.00 -2.60 -12.39
N ALA A 306 -16.92 -3.30 -12.72
CA ALA A 306 -16.77 -4.72 -12.40
C ALA A 306 -15.82 -4.89 -11.22
N ASN A 307 -16.32 -4.60 -10.01
CA ASN A 307 -15.59 -4.80 -8.74
C ASN A 307 -14.31 -3.98 -8.54
N ILE A 308 -13.91 -3.15 -9.52
CA ILE A 308 -12.73 -2.29 -9.43
C ILE A 308 -12.93 -0.95 -10.16
N ALA A 309 -12.53 0.14 -9.51
CA ALA A 309 -12.64 1.51 -10.03
C ALA A 309 -11.52 2.40 -9.49
N ALA A 310 -11.22 3.48 -10.20
CA ALA A 310 -10.23 4.47 -9.81
C ALA A 310 -10.86 5.87 -9.69
N TRP A 311 -10.46 6.61 -8.66
CA TRP A 311 -10.80 7.99 -8.42
C TRP A 311 -9.63 8.89 -8.82
N ASP A 312 -9.90 9.87 -9.67
CA ASP A 312 -8.90 10.79 -10.24
C ASP A 312 -8.75 12.12 -9.48
N GLY A 313 -9.36 12.24 -8.30
CA GLY A 313 -9.50 13.49 -7.55
C GLY A 313 -10.86 14.17 -7.74
N THR A 314 -11.61 13.80 -8.78
CA THR A 314 -12.90 14.44 -9.12
C THR A 314 -14.02 13.45 -9.41
N SER A 315 -13.72 12.29 -9.99
CA SER A 315 -14.71 11.31 -10.41
C SER A 315 -14.19 9.88 -10.36
N TRP A 316 -15.11 8.93 -10.18
CA TRP A 316 -14.83 7.50 -10.27
C TRP A 316 -14.98 7.02 -11.72
N ALA A 317 -14.01 6.25 -12.19
CA ALA A 317 -14.05 5.54 -13.46
C ALA A 317 -13.76 4.04 -13.25
N PRO A 318 -14.48 3.13 -13.94
CA PRO A 318 -14.20 1.70 -13.85
C PRO A 318 -12.82 1.38 -14.46
N LEU A 319 -12.05 0.50 -13.82
CA LEU A 319 -10.80 -0.03 -14.38
C LEU A 319 -10.98 -1.34 -15.14
N ALA A 320 -12.15 -1.97 -15.00
CA ALA A 320 -12.55 -3.13 -15.76
C ALA A 320 -14.03 -3.04 -16.14
N THR A 321 -14.37 -3.54 -17.33
CA THR A 321 -15.76 -3.68 -17.78
C THR A 321 -16.35 -5.03 -17.41
N TYR A 322 -15.49 -6.03 -17.24
CA TYR A 322 -15.82 -7.36 -16.75
C TYR A 322 -14.69 -7.89 -15.86
N MET A 323 -15.06 -8.44 -14.71
CA MET A 323 -14.15 -9.14 -13.81
C MET A 323 -14.94 -10.20 -13.08
N GLY A 324 -14.64 -11.47 -13.35
CA GLY A 324 -15.45 -12.57 -12.84
C GLY A 324 -14.91 -13.97 -13.08
N SER A 325 -15.64 -14.95 -12.53
CA SER A 325 -15.38 -16.38 -12.64
C SER A 325 -16.59 -17.17 -13.16
N GLY A 326 -17.69 -16.47 -13.50
CA GLY A 326 -18.97 -17.09 -13.87
C GLY A 326 -19.82 -17.47 -12.66
N GLY A 327 -19.44 -17.00 -11.47
CA GLY A 327 -20.14 -17.20 -10.20
C GLY A 327 -20.92 -15.96 -9.76
N THR A 328 -21.33 -15.92 -8.48
CA THR A 328 -22.14 -14.83 -7.90
C THR A 328 -21.47 -14.05 -6.78
N LEU A 329 -20.24 -14.41 -6.40
CA LEU A 329 -19.47 -13.80 -5.29
C LEU A 329 -18.11 -13.31 -5.79
N GLU A 330 -18.11 -12.67 -6.96
CA GLU A 330 -16.91 -12.14 -7.59
C GLU A 330 -16.44 -10.89 -6.83
N ALA A 331 -15.14 -10.83 -6.53
CA ALA A 331 -14.61 -9.85 -5.60
C ALA A 331 -13.15 -9.52 -5.89
N VAL A 332 -12.75 -8.28 -5.62
CA VAL A 332 -11.34 -7.91 -5.44
C VAL A 332 -11.07 -7.72 -3.96
N TYR A 333 -10.30 -8.63 -3.37
CA TYR A 333 -9.99 -8.63 -1.93
C TYR A 333 -8.69 -7.90 -1.61
N THR A 334 -7.78 -7.80 -2.56
CA THR A 334 -6.49 -7.17 -2.32
C THR A 334 -6.00 -6.40 -3.55
N LEU A 335 -5.34 -5.27 -3.29
CA LEU A 335 -4.72 -4.40 -4.28
C LEU A 335 -3.34 -4.01 -3.77
N THR A 336 -2.31 -4.29 -4.57
CA THR A 336 -0.92 -3.91 -4.27
C THR A 336 -0.28 -3.36 -5.52
N VAL A 337 0.69 -2.45 -5.39
CA VAL A 337 1.53 -2.05 -6.52
C VAL A 337 2.85 -2.81 -6.44
N ALA A 338 3.19 -3.55 -7.50
CA ALA A 338 4.42 -4.34 -7.60
C ALA A 338 5.06 -4.10 -8.97
N ASP A 339 6.38 -3.88 -8.99
CA ASP A 339 7.15 -3.56 -10.20
C ASP A 339 6.57 -2.40 -11.05
N GLY A 340 5.91 -1.43 -10.38
CA GLY A 340 5.29 -0.28 -11.04
C GLY A 340 3.92 -0.54 -11.65
N ASP A 341 3.38 -1.76 -11.53
CA ASP A 341 2.05 -2.13 -12.00
C ASP A 341 1.09 -2.34 -10.83
N LEU A 342 -0.20 -2.11 -11.07
CA LEU A 342 -1.24 -2.49 -10.13
C LEU A 342 -1.44 -4.01 -10.20
N VAL A 343 -1.56 -4.65 -9.04
CA VAL A 343 -1.91 -6.07 -8.93
C VAL A 343 -3.21 -6.18 -8.16
N ALA A 344 -4.20 -6.84 -8.76
CA ALA A 344 -5.45 -7.19 -8.11
C ALA A 344 -5.47 -8.69 -7.80
N GLY A 345 -5.91 -9.05 -6.59
CA GLY A 345 -6.17 -10.43 -6.18
C GLY A 345 -7.57 -10.57 -5.59
N GLY A 346 -8.23 -11.71 -5.82
CA GLY A 346 -9.57 -11.92 -5.32
C GLY A 346 -10.23 -13.21 -5.80
N ILE A 347 -11.54 -13.12 -6.03
CA ILE A 347 -12.38 -14.20 -6.57
C ILE A 347 -12.79 -13.81 -7.99
N PHE A 348 -11.94 -14.11 -8.95
CA PHE A 348 -12.20 -13.91 -10.37
C PHE A 348 -11.22 -14.76 -11.18
N THR A 349 -11.61 -15.30 -12.32
CA THR A 349 -10.68 -16.06 -13.18
C THR A 349 -10.42 -15.36 -14.51
N TYR A 350 -11.22 -14.33 -14.82
CA TYR A 350 -11.10 -13.50 -16.00
C TYR A 350 -11.28 -12.02 -15.64
N VAL A 351 -10.54 -11.16 -16.33
CA VAL A 351 -10.76 -9.70 -16.34
C VAL A 351 -10.61 -9.20 -17.77
N ASP A 352 -11.64 -8.53 -18.30
CA ASP A 352 -11.71 -7.99 -19.67
C ASP A 352 -11.19 -8.96 -20.77
N GLY A 353 -11.48 -10.26 -20.61
CA GLY A 353 -11.08 -11.33 -21.55
C GLY A 353 -9.73 -11.98 -21.26
N THR A 354 -8.93 -11.44 -20.35
CA THR A 354 -7.68 -12.04 -19.87
C THR A 354 -7.97 -13.09 -18.81
N GLY A 355 -7.70 -14.37 -19.14
CA GLY A 355 -7.71 -15.45 -18.16
C GLY A 355 -6.48 -15.33 -17.25
N CYS A 356 -6.70 -15.17 -15.96
CA CYS A 356 -5.65 -14.76 -15.00
C CYS A 356 -5.64 -15.54 -13.69
N GLY A 357 -6.68 -16.32 -13.38
CA GLY A 357 -6.71 -17.19 -12.21
C GLY A 357 -6.50 -16.45 -10.88
N ASN A 358 -7.50 -15.69 -10.44
CA ASN A 358 -7.59 -15.07 -9.11
C ASN A 358 -6.53 -14.00 -8.78
N VAL A 359 -5.59 -13.73 -9.68
CA VAL A 359 -4.65 -12.61 -9.59
C VAL A 359 -4.36 -12.04 -10.98
N ALA A 360 -4.34 -10.73 -11.14
CA ALA A 360 -4.00 -10.09 -12.41
C ALA A 360 -3.16 -8.84 -12.19
N GLY A 361 -2.21 -8.61 -13.10
CA GLY A 361 -1.51 -7.34 -13.21
C GLY A 361 -2.27 -6.39 -14.13
N TYR A 362 -2.15 -5.09 -13.87
CA TYR A 362 -2.68 -4.03 -14.69
C TYR A 362 -1.58 -3.00 -14.94
N HIS A 363 -1.20 -2.88 -16.21
CA HIS A 363 -0.28 -1.86 -16.67
C HIS A 363 -1.06 -0.70 -17.25
N GLU A 364 -0.71 0.52 -16.88
CA GLU A 364 -1.18 1.71 -17.58
C GLU A 364 0.05 2.58 -17.79
N THR A 365 0.46 2.72 -19.05
CA THR A 365 1.44 3.71 -19.43
C THR A 365 0.84 5.05 -19.09
N VAL A 366 1.43 5.71 -18.10
CA VAL A 366 1.23 7.14 -17.92
C VAL A 366 1.91 7.81 -19.10
N THR A 367 1.23 7.82 -20.25
CA THR A 367 1.50 8.82 -21.26
C THR A 367 1.24 10.12 -20.52
N THR A 368 2.29 10.89 -20.26
CA THR A 368 2.12 12.28 -19.85
C THR A 368 1.12 12.85 -20.83
N VAL A 369 -0.13 13.02 -20.38
CA VAL A 369 -1.20 13.53 -21.22
C VAL A 369 -0.64 14.82 -21.77
N GLY A 370 -0.56 14.91 -23.09
CA GLY A 370 -0.11 16.12 -23.73
C GLY A 370 -0.85 17.30 -23.12
N SER A 371 -0.08 18.31 -22.72
CA SER A 371 -0.56 19.71 -22.62
C SER A 371 -1.67 20.06 -21.62
N ASN A 372 -2.06 19.22 -20.66
CA ASN A 372 -2.84 19.71 -19.51
C ASN A 372 -1.93 20.03 -18.32
N VAL A 373 -0.89 20.80 -18.61
CA VAL A 373 -0.33 21.63 -17.56
C VAL A 373 -1.40 22.67 -17.23
N PRO A 374 -1.78 22.87 -15.95
CA PRO A 374 -2.68 23.95 -15.55
C PRO A 374 -2.23 25.25 -16.24
N ALA A 375 -3.14 26.21 -16.47
CA ALA A 375 -2.79 27.48 -17.13
C ALA A 375 -1.55 28.20 -16.51
N GLY A 376 -1.15 27.80 -15.29
CA GLY A 376 0.10 28.17 -14.63
C GLY A 376 1.40 27.60 -15.23
N GLY A 377 1.47 26.46 -15.92
CA GLY A 377 2.72 25.98 -16.53
C GLY A 377 3.56 24.97 -15.71
N LEU A 378 3.02 24.47 -14.60
CA LEU A 378 3.62 23.46 -13.73
C LEU A 378 2.63 22.33 -13.39
N ARG A 379 3.04 21.07 -13.56
CA ARG A 379 2.36 19.87 -13.03
C ARG A 379 3.33 19.11 -12.13
N ILE A 380 2.89 18.71 -10.94
CA ILE A 380 3.68 17.93 -9.99
C ILE A 380 2.89 16.69 -9.61
N ASP A 381 3.49 15.52 -9.85
CA ASP A 381 2.89 14.23 -9.50
C ASP A 381 3.10 13.92 -8.01
N ASN A 382 2.28 13.02 -7.46
CA ASN A 382 2.51 12.60 -6.08
C ASN A 382 3.81 11.79 -6.02
N PRO A 383 4.62 11.96 -4.96
CA PRO A 383 5.84 11.18 -4.81
C PRO A 383 5.52 9.68 -4.72
N TYR A 384 6.34 8.85 -5.37
CA TYR A 384 6.18 7.39 -5.35
C TYR A 384 7.52 6.68 -5.13
N PRO A 385 7.58 5.64 -4.27
CA PRO A 385 6.51 5.17 -3.40
C PRO A 385 6.14 6.20 -2.31
N ASN A 386 4.92 6.15 -1.80
CA ASN A 386 4.45 6.93 -0.65
C ASN A 386 3.21 6.24 -0.05
N PRO A 387 3.29 5.58 1.12
CA PRO A 387 4.42 5.56 2.06
C PRO A 387 5.70 4.94 1.49
N PHE A 388 6.86 5.34 2.01
CA PHE A 388 8.18 4.88 1.55
C PHE A 388 9.13 4.61 2.73
N ASN A 389 10.18 3.82 2.51
CA ASN A 389 11.12 3.45 3.57
C ASN A 389 12.37 4.35 3.61
N ASP A 390 13.15 4.38 2.52
CA ASP A 390 14.36 5.19 2.44
C ASP A 390 14.29 6.23 1.32
N VAL A 391 13.71 5.86 0.18
CA VAL A 391 13.73 6.69 -1.04
C VAL A 391 12.34 6.78 -1.64
N THR A 392 11.98 7.99 -2.09
CA THR A 392 10.82 8.25 -2.95
C THR A 392 11.24 9.16 -4.10
N GLU A 393 10.45 9.19 -5.16
CA GLU A 393 10.72 9.97 -6.36
C GLU A 393 9.55 10.91 -6.64
N ILE A 394 9.84 12.17 -6.94
CA ILE A 394 8.82 13.15 -7.37
C ILE A 394 9.07 13.53 -8.83
N GLN A 395 8.03 13.31 -9.63
CA GLN A 395 8.01 13.67 -11.05
C GLN A 395 7.27 14.99 -11.24
N PHE A 396 7.76 15.83 -12.14
CA PHE A 396 7.11 17.10 -12.48
C PHE A 396 7.34 17.49 -13.93
N GLN A 397 6.42 18.28 -14.47
CA GLN A 397 6.45 18.74 -15.85
C GLN A 397 6.40 20.27 -15.91
N LEU A 398 7.27 20.84 -16.74
CA LEU A 398 7.37 22.27 -17.01
C LEU A 398 7.03 22.59 -18.46
N LEU A 399 6.21 23.62 -18.71
CA LEU A 399 5.94 24.10 -20.08
C LEU A 399 7.07 24.93 -20.68
N LYS A 400 7.82 25.63 -19.84
CA LYS A 400 8.95 26.49 -20.22
C LYS A 400 10.07 26.34 -19.21
N GLU A 401 11.26 26.82 -19.55
CA GLU A 401 12.34 26.89 -18.59
C GLU A 401 11.97 27.81 -17.42
N GLU A 402 12.09 27.30 -16.19
CA GLU A 402 11.80 28.05 -14.97
C GLU A 402 12.77 27.70 -13.86
N LYS A 403 12.93 28.63 -12.92
CA LYS A 403 13.65 28.37 -11.68
C LYS A 403 12.76 27.57 -10.72
N ILE A 404 13.24 26.42 -10.30
CA ILE A 404 12.57 25.51 -9.38
C ILE A 404 13.36 25.44 -8.07
N GLN A 405 12.63 25.39 -6.96
CA GLN A 405 13.16 25.02 -5.66
C GLN A 405 12.26 23.97 -5.02
N ILE A 406 12.86 22.81 -4.71
CA ILE A 406 12.20 21.68 -4.06
C ILE A 406 12.87 21.48 -2.72
N THR A 407 12.09 21.53 -1.65
CA THR A 407 12.56 21.40 -0.28
C THR A 407 11.77 20.37 0.48
N LEU A 408 12.46 19.59 1.31
CA LEU A 408 11.85 18.70 2.28
C LEU A 408 11.79 19.42 3.64
N GLN A 409 10.63 19.37 4.28
CA GLN A 409 10.35 20.05 5.55
C GLN A 409 9.67 19.08 6.52
N ASP A 410 9.81 19.33 7.82
CA ASP A 410 8.98 18.65 8.81
C ASP A 410 7.57 19.25 8.87
N MET A 411 6.68 18.65 9.67
CA MET A 411 5.29 19.13 9.83
C MET A 411 5.18 20.53 10.46
N SER A 412 6.25 21.07 11.05
CA SER A 412 6.28 22.46 11.53
C SER A 412 6.69 23.48 10.45
N GLY A 413 6.99 23.01 9.23
CA GLY A 413 7.51 23.81 8.13
C GLY A 413 9.01 24.12 8.23
N ARG A 414 9.73 23.48 9.17
CA ARG A 414 11.17 23.65 9.27
C ARG A 414 11.85 22.88 8.15
N LEU A 415 12.73 23.57 7.42
CA LEU A 415 13.54 23.00 6.35
C LEU A 415 14.45 21.89 6.89
N ILE A 416 14.35 20.71 6.29
CA ILE A 416 15.23 19.55 6.54
C ILE A 416 16.30 19.48 5.46
N GLN A 417 15.89 19.53 4.19
CA GLN A 417 16.78 19.34 3.05
C GLN A 417 16.35 20.17 1.85
N ASN A 418 17.33 20.69 1.10
CA ASN A 418 17.11 21.18 -0.26
C ASN A 418 17.29 20.00 -1.22
N ILE A 419 16.20 19.57 -1.86
CA ILE A 419 16.20 18.42 -2.78
C ILE A 419 16.73 18.85 -4.15
N ALA A 420 16.22 19.96 -4.66
CA ALA A 420 16.67 20.53 -5.92
C ALA A 420 16.54 22.05 -5.91
N SER A 421 17.48 22.75 -6.55
CA SER A 421 17.37 24.19 -6.78
C SER A 421 18.13 24.57 -8.04
N GLY A 422 17.47 25.26 -8.97
CA GLY A 422 18.09 25.68 -10.22
C GLY A 422 17.08 25.94 -11.33
N TYR A 423 17.59 26.26 -12.52
CA TYR A 423 16.77 26.32 -13.73
C TYR A 423 16.60 24.93 -14.32
N PHE A 424 15.36 24.57 -14.62
CA PHE A 424 14.98 23.33 -15.30
C PHE A 424 14.35 23.68 -16.63
N ALA A 425 14.79 23.03 -17.71
CA ALA A 425 14.27 23.26 -19.06
C ALA A 425 12.78 22.84 -19.17
N ALA A 426 12.10 23.23 -20.26
CA ALA A 426 10.78 22.69 -20.56
C ALA A 426 10.84 21.16 -20.72
N GLY A 427 9.85 20.43 -20.22
CA GLY A 427 9.76 18.97 -20.30
C GLY A 427 9.45 18.28 -18.97
N ASN A 428 9.55 16.95 -18.97
CA ASN A 428 9.38 16.12 -17.78
C ASN A 428 10.71 16.00 -17.05
N HIS A 429 10.65 16.09 -15.73
CA HIS A 429 11.78 15.97 -14.83
C HIS A 429 11.43 15.04 -13.69
N SER A 430 12.46 14.49 -13.07
CA SER A 430 12.32 13.71 -11.87
C SER A 430 13.43 14.05 -10.89
N VAL A 431 13.11 14.09 -9.60
CA VAL A 431 14.11 14.19 -8.53
C VAL A 431 13.85 13.16 -7.44
N THR A 432 14.93 12.59 -6.94
CA THR A 432 14.91 11.61 -5.86
C THR A 432 14.98 12.31 -4.50
N ILE A 433 14.15 11.86 -3.57
CA ILE A 433 14.18 12.25 -2.16
C ILE A 433 14.74 11.07 -1.37
N ASP A 434 15.98 11.22 -0.89
CA ASP A 434 16.63 10.27 0.02
C ASP A 434 16.38 10.72 1.47
N ALA A 435 15.59 9.93 2.19
CA ALA A 435 15.23 10.12 3.58
C ALA A 435 15.85 9.03 4.49
N GLY A 436 16.86 8.30 4.02
CA GLY A 436 17.46 7.17 4.75
C GLY A 436 18.08 7.56 6.10
N SER A 437 18.39 8.85 6.33
CA SER A 437 18.83 9.36 7.64
C SER A 437 17.74 9.92 8.54
N LEU A 438 16.50 10.01 8.06
CA LEU A 438 15.37 10.59 8.80
C LEU A 438 14.63 9.53 9.62
N GLY A 439 13.86 9.94 10.62
CA GLY A 439 13.00 9.03 11.40
C GLY A 439 11.64 8.82 10.72
N SER A 440 10.98 7.69 10.94
CA SER A 440 9.61 7.46 10.44
C SER A 440 8.68 8.62 10.82
N GLY A 441 7.79 9.02 9.92
CA GLY A 441 6.88 10.13 10.15
C GLY A 441 6.45 10.87 8.89
N ASN A 442 5.62 11.89 9.08
CA ASN A 442 5.13 12.76 8.01
C ASN A 442 6.12 13.89 7.71
N TYR A 443 6.32 14.13 6.43
CA TYR A 443 7.16 15.19 5.89
C TYR A 443 6.39 15.96 4.81
N LEU A 444 6.82 17.19 4.54
CA LEU A 444 6.28 18.04 3.49
C LEU A 444 7.34 18.27 2.43
N CYS A 445 7.09 17.83 1.20
CA CYS A 445 7.85 18.22 0.03
C CYS A 445 7.22 19.48 -0.56
N LYS A 446 7.87 20.62 -0.36
CA LYS A 446 7.44 21.90 -0.91
C LYS A 446 8.16 22.16 -2.22
N PHE A 447 7.37 22.37 -3.25
CA PHE A 447 7.80 22.78 -4.59
C PHE A 447 7.48 24.26 -4.79
N GLN A 448 8.43 25.01 -5.31
CA GLN A 448 8.28 26.43 -5.66
C GLN A 448 8.85 26.69 -7.05
N SER A 449 8.07 27.35 -7.89
CA SER A 449 8.49 27.88 -9.19
C SER A 449 7.95 29.30 -9.39
N GLU A 450 8.29 29.90 -10.54
CA GLU A 450 7.68 31.17 -10.97
C GLU A 450 6.18 31.02 -11.26
N SER A 451 5.79 29.85 -11.75
CA SER A 451 4.40 29.46 -12.04
C SER A 451 3.52 29.09 -10.86
N GLY A 452 4.10 28.80 -9.69
CA GLY A 452 3.31 28.48 -8.50
C GLY A 452 4.10 27.76 -7.42
N ALA A 453 3.40 27.37 -6.35
CA ALA A 453 3.95 26.54 -5.31
C ALA A 453 2.94 25.44 -4.93
N GLU A 454 3.44 24.24 -4.73
CA GLU A 454 2.65 23.09 -4.29
C GLU A 454 3.36 22.39 -3.14
N VAL A 455 2.60 21.76 -2.26
CA VAL A 455 3.14 20.97 -1.16
C VAL A 455 2.57 19.56 -1.27
N LYS A 456 3.45 18.57 -1.36
CA LYS A 456 3.10 17.15 -1.30
C LYS A 456 3.46 16.60 0.06
N LYS A 457 2.56 15.82 0.65
CA LYS A 457 2.81 15.13 1.91
C LYS A 457 3.49 13.79 1.66
N LEU A 458 4.45 13.45 2.50
CA LEU A 458 5.31 12.29 2.42
C LEU A 458 5.23 11.50 3.71
N LEU A 459 5.01 10.19 3.65
CA LEU A 459 4.99 9.30 4.81
C LEU A 459 6.18 8.34 4.76
N LEU A 460 7.16 8.57 5.63
CA LEU A 460 8.33 7.70 5.81
C LEU A 460 8.03 6.60 6.83
N ILE A 461 8.26 5.34 6.48
CA ILE A 461 8.05 4.16 7.33
C ILE A 461 9.32 3.30 7.32
N LYS A 462 10.04 3.29 8.44
CA LYS A 462 11.18 2.40 8.70
C LYS A 462 10.80 1.14 9.46
#